data_AF-A0A950Z308-F1
#
_entry.id   AF-A0A950Z308-F1
#
_cell.length_a   1.000
_cell.length_b   1.000
_cell.length_c   1.000
_cell.angle_alpha   90.00
_cell.angle_beta   90.00
_cell.angle_gamma   90.00
#
_symmetry.space_group_name_H-M   'P 1'
#
loop_
_entity.id
_entity.type
_entity.pdbx_description
1 polymer ?
#
loop_
_entity_poly.entity_id
_entity_poly.type
_entity_poly.pdbx_seq_one_letter_code
_entity_poly.pdbx_strand_id
1 'polypeptide(L)'
;ANGLRHRAVHIWVFNPSQELFVQKRSLAKDVAPGKWDSSCCGHVDSGEDYEIAALRELSEELGIRVRPEQLIFRFKIDACEETGQEFVKVYELRHGGPFVLQPEEISDGRWIDLPGLERWTENEPDAFAVSFRHIWSAWRREEPFT
;
A
#
# COMPACT_ATOMS: atom_id res chain seq x y z
N ALA A 1 5.02 1.89 -16.68
CA ALA A 1 3.90 1.41 -17.52
C ALA A 1 3.60 2.44 -18.62
N ASN A 2 3.42 2.02 -19.88
CA ASN A 2 3.20 2.91 -21.05
C ASN A 2 1.76 3.46 -21.16
N GLY A 3 1.15 3.90 -20.05
CA GLY A 3 -0.26 4.37 -20.05
C GLY A 3 -1.30 3.29 -20.33
N LEU A 4 -0.90 2.00 -20.32
CA LEU A 4 -1.81 0.88 -20.44
C LEU A 4 -2.47 0.58 -19.11
N ARG A 5 -3.76 0.24 -19.16
CA ARG A 5 -4.48 -0.18 -17.97
C ARG A 5 -4.00 -1.56 -17.51
N HIS A 6 -3.72 -1.67 -16.23
CA HIS A 6 -3.25 -2.90 -15.61
C HIS A 6 -3.83 -3.02 -14.19
N ARG A 7 -3.49 -4.09 -13.47
CA ARG A 7 -4.07 -4.42 -12.17
C ARG A 7 -3.00 -4.32 -11.09
N ALA A 8 -3.37 -3.80 -9.92
CA ALA A 8 -2.48 -3.69 -8.77
C ALA A 8 -3.22 -3.99 -7.46
N VAL A 9 -2.46 -4.27 -6.42
CA VAL A 9 -2.92 -4.43 -5.05
C VAL A 9 -2.24 -3.43 -4.14
N HIS A 10 -2.99 -2.93 -3.17
CA HIS A 10 -2.47 -2.15 -2.05
C HIS A 10 -2.94 -2.78 -0.75
N ILE A 11 -2.04 -2.88 0.22
CA ILE A 11 -2.34 -3.47 1.53
C ILE A 11 -2.03 -2.45 2.62
N TRP A 12 -3.00 -2.27 3.52
CA TRP A 12 -2.84 -1.54 4.78
C TRP A 12 -2.56 -2.51 5.91
N VAL A 13 -1.39 -2.41 6.52
CA VAL A 13 -0.99 -3.25 7.65
C VAL A 13 -1.08 -2.44 8.94
N PHE A 14 -2.01 -2.83 9.81
CA PHE A 14 -2.20 -2.21 11.13
C PHE A 14 -1.59 -3.08 12.23
N ASN A 15 -0.89 -2.44 13.17
CA ASN A 15 -0.43 -3.13 14.38
C ASN A 15 -1.56 -3.23 15.44
N PRO A 16 -1.37 -3.97 16.55
CA PRO A 16 -2.35 -4.05 17.63
C PRO A 16 -2.71 -2.71 18.29
N SER A 17 -1.86 -1.69 18.16
CA SER A 17 -2.09 -0.31 18.63
C SER A 17 -2.89 0.54 17.64
N GLN A 18 -3.38 -0.05 16.53
CA GLN A 18 -4.09 0.63 15.44
C GLN A 18 -3.25 1.67 14.69
N GLU A 19 -1.93 1.60 14.79
CA GLU A 19 -1.04 2.39 13.94
C GLU A 19 -0.91 1.67 12.59
N LEU A 20 -0.90 2.46 11.52
CA LEU A 20 -0.65 1.99 10.16
C LEU A 20 0.85 1.97 9.89
N PHE A 21 1.35 0.92 9.26
CA PHE A 21 2.69 0.92 8.70
C PHE A 21 2.67 1.60 7.34
N VAL A 22 3.53 2.60 7.13
CA VAL A 22 3.77 3.17 5.80
C VAL A 22 5.20 2.90 5.39
N GLN A 23 5.39 2.49 4.14
CA GLN A 23 6.70 2.16 3.60
C GLN A 23 7.30 3.35 2.86
N LYS A 24 8.62 3.49 2.90
CA LYS A 24 9.36 4.40 2.03
C LYS A 24 9.97 3.61 0.89
N ARG A 25 9.47 3.85 -0.32
CA ARG A 25 9.92 3.16 -1.54
C ARG A 25 11.43 3.31 -1.71
N SER A 26 12.09 2.22 -2.10
CA SER A 26 13.52 2.23 -2.38
C SER A 26 13.87 3.25 -3.47
N LEU A 27 15.09 3.76 -3.44
CA LEU A 27 15.62 4.63 -4.50
C LEU A 27 15.84 3.85 -5.82
N ALA A 28 15.83 2.52 -5.78
CA ALA A 28 15.96 1.66 -6.94
C ALA A 28 14.65 1.54 -7.77
N LYS A 29 13.50 2.01 -7.25
CA LYS A 29 12.22 1.90 -7.95
C LYS A 29 12.12 2.86 -9.13
N ASP A 30 11.61 2.35 -10.25
CA ASP A 30 11.35 3.16 -11.46
C ASP A 30 10.26 4.24 -11.23
N VAL A 31 9.29 3.94 -10.38
CA VAL A 31 8.16 4.82 -10.07
C VAL A 31 8.21 5.27 -8.62
N ALA A 32 8.13 6.59 -8.44
CA ALA A 32 8.10 7.27 -7.15
C ALA A 32 9.24 6.88 -6.18
N PRO A 33 10.52 6.81 -6.61
CA PRO A 33 11.62 6.45 -5.73
C PRO A 33 11.72 7.39 -4.53
N GLY A 34 11.92 6.83 -3.34
CA GLY A 34 12.07 7.58 -2.08
C GLY A 34 10.77 8.20 -1.52
N LYS A 35 9.62 7.99 -2.16
CA LYS A 35 8.31 8.44 -1.67
C LYS A 35 7.72 7.46 -0.66
N TRP A 36 6.86 7.97 0.21
CA TRP A 36 6.06 7.17 1.12
C TRP A 36 4.81 6.60 0.45
N ASP A 37 4.46 5.37 0.77
CA ASP A 37 3.40 4.59 0.11
C ASP A 37 2.68 3.65 1.10
N SER A 38 1.73 2.85 0.58
CA SER A 38 1.02 1.82 1.32
C SER A 38 1.97 0.84 1.99
N SER A 39 1.49 0.10 2.98
CA SER A 39 2.34 -0.82 3.75
C SER A 39 3.05 -1.84 2.86
N CYS A 40 2.36 -2.27 1.80
CA CYS A 40 2.86 -3.11 0.72
C CYS A 40 1.99 -2.85 -0.52
N CYS A 41 2.59 -2.83 -1.71
CA CYS A 41 1.85 -2.67 -2.96
C CYS A 41 2.59 -3.29 -4.15
N GLY A 42 1.84 -3.77 -5.14
CA GLY A 42 2.46 -4.37 -6.31
C GLY A 42 1.47 -4.72 -7.42
N HIS A 43 2.00 -5.17 -8.55
CA HIS A 43 1.19 -5.50 -9.72
C HIS A 43 0.61 -6.91 -9.60
N VAL A 44 -0.54 -7.13 -10.22
CA VAL A 44 -1.11 -8.47 -10.39
C VAL A 44 -0.63 -9.03 -11.72
N ASP A 45 0.07 -10.15 -11.67
CA ASP A 45 0.64 -10.78 -12.85
C ASP A 45 -0.43 -11.34 -13.81
N SER A 46 -0.02 -11.65 -15.03
CA SER A 46 -0.88 -12.30 -16.02
C SER A 46 -1.33 -13.67 -15.51
N GLY A 47 -2.65 -13.87 -15.44
CA GLY A 47 -3.24 -15.10 -14.90
C GLY A 47 -3.27 -15.18 -13.37
N GLU A 48 -2.72 -14.17 -12.68
CA GLU A 48 -2.76 -14.07 -11.23
C GLU A 48 -4.06 -13.40 -10.75
N ASP A 49 -4.56 -13.86 -9.60
CA ASP A 49 -5.66 -13.24 -8.88
C ASP A 49 -5.14 -12.20 -7.87
N TYR A 50 -5.93 -11.15 -7.62
CA TYR A 50 -5.53 -10.08 -6.70
C TYR A 50 -5.15 -10.58 -5.30
N GLU A 51 -5.87 -11.56 -4.75
CA GLU A 51 -5.55 -12.07 -3.41
C GLU A 51 -4.21 -12.82 -3.40
N ILE A 52 -3.91 -13.57 -4.47
CA ILE A 52 -2.62 -14.24 -4.64
C ILE A 52 -1.50 -13.22 -4.77
N ALA A 53 -1.70 -12.18 -5.58
CA ALA A 53 -0.76 -11.06 -5.69
C ALA A 53 -0.51 -10.42 -4.31
N ALA A 54 -1.57 -10.08 -3.57
CA ALA A 54 -1.42 -9.46 -2.25
C ALA A 54 -0.62 -10.33 -1.26
N LEU A 55 -0.85 -11.64 -1.25
CA LEU A 55 -0.08 -12.57 -0.42
C LEU A 55 1.39 -12.68 -0.87
N ARG A 56 1.63 -12.70 -2.18
CA ARG A 56 2.98 -12.72 -2.75
C ARG A 56 3.74 -11.45 -2.38
N GLU A 57 3.18 -10.28 -2.68
CA GLU A 57 3.80 -8.98 -2.40
C GLU A 57 4.09 -8.81 -0.90
N LEU A 58 3.17 -9.21 -0.01
CA LEU A 58 3.41 -9.19 1.45
C LEU A 58 4.61 -10.05 1.87
N SER A 59 4.76 -11.22 1.24
CA SER A 59 5.89 -12.11 1.51
C SER A 59 7.18 -11.60 0.89
N GLU A 60 7.11 -10.96 -0.28
CA GLU A 60 8.25 -10.39 -0.99
C GLU A 60 8.72 -9.16 -0.21
N GLU A 61 7.93 -8.09 -0.16
CA GLU A 61 8.34 -6.79 0.36
C GLU A 61 8.54 -6.74 1.89
N LEU A 62 7.66 -7.39 2.67
CA LEU A 62 7.65 -7.31 4.14
C LEU A 62 8.06 -8.60 4.85
N GLY A 63 8.23 -9.70 4.12
CA GLY A 63 8.50 -11.02 4.70
C GLY A 63 7.31 -11.64 5.45
N ILE A 64 6.09 -11.13 5.24
CA ILE A 64 4.88 -11.59 5.95
C ILE A 64 4.23 -12.74 5.18
N ARG A 65 3.96 -13.84 5.88
CA ARG A 65 3.19 -14.97 5.34
C ARG A 65 1.93 -15.17 6.15
N VAL A 66 0.79 -14.97 5.51
CA VAL A 66 -0.54 -15.12 6.12
C VAL A 66 -1.43 -15.97 5.22
N ARG A 67 -2.54 -16.45 5.78
CA ARG A 67 -3.56 -17.13 4.98
C ARG A 67 -4.49 -16.12 4.31
N PRO A 68 -5.11 -16.47 3.16
CA PRO A 68 -6.08 -15.62 2.47
C PRO A 68 -7.15 -15.01 3.39
N GLU A 69 -7.68 -15.79 4.34
CA GLU A 69 -8.77 -15.35 5.22
C GLU A 69 -8.35 -14.27 6.23
N GLN A 70 -7.04 -14.00 6.34
CA GLN A 70 -6.51 -12.91 7.16
C GLN A 70 -6.44 -11.58 6.41
N LEU A 71 -6.56 -11.60 5.07
CA LEU A 71 -6.68 -10.40 4.25
C LEU A 71 -8.14 -9.99 4.19
N ILE A 72 -8.43 -8.78 4.66
CA ILE A 72 -9.79 -8.23 4.62
C ILE A 72 -9.86 -7.36 3.37
N PHE A 73 -10.70 -7.75 2.41
CA PHE A 73 -11.01 -6.87 1.27
C PHE A 73 -11.76 -5.64 1.75
N ARG A 74 -11.38 -4.47 1.24
CA ARG A 74 -11.94 -3.18 1.67
C ARG A 74 -12.73 -2.56 0.54
N PHE A 75 -12.04 -2.17 -0.52
CA PHE A 75 -12.67 -1.62 -1.72
C PHE A 75 -11.79 -1.81 -2.95
N LYS A 76 -12.34 -1.41 -4.10
CA LYS A 76 -11.66 -1.39 -5.38
C LYS A 76 -11.76 0.00 -6.00
N ILE A 77 -10.65 0.51 -6.53
CA ILE A 77 -10.59 1.73 -7.34
C ILE A 77 -10.38 1.34 -8.80
N ASP A 78 -11.09 2.02 -9.70
CA ASP A 78 -10.89 1.84 -11.14
C ASP A 78 -9.71 2.67 -11.67
N ALA A 79 -9.11 2.18 -12.75
CA ALA A 79 -7.94 2.80 -13.37
C ALA A 79 -8.19 4.26 -13.77
N CYS A 80 -7.40 5.16 -13.17
CA CYS A 80 -7.30 6.57 -13.50
C CYS A 80 -5.84 7.06 -13.51
N GLU A 81 -5.61 8.33 -13.86
CA GLU A 81 -4.26 8.89 -13.93
C GLU A 81 -3.53 8.86 -12.58
N GLU A 82 -4.23 9.15 -11.48
CA GLU A 82 -3.67 9.16 -10.13
C GLU A 82 -3.23 7.77 -9.66
N THR A 83 -3.89 6.71 -10.15
CA THR A 83 -3.50 5.32 -9.93
C THR A 83 -2.44 4.83 -10.92
N GLY A 84 -1.93 5.67 -11.83
CA GLY A 84 -1.01 5.21 -12.88
C GLY A 84 -1.66 4.29 -13.92
N GLN A 85 -2.98 4.41 -14.12
CA GLN A 85 -3.84 3.52 -14.92
C GLN A 85 -4.03 2.12 -14.31
N GLU A 86 -4.02 2.00 -12.98
CA GLU A 86 -4.18 0.73 -12.28
C GLU A 86 -5.61 0.52 -11.76
N PHE A 87 -6.18 -0.65 -12.04
CA PHE A 87 -7.32 -1.16 -11.27
C PHE A 87 -6.78 -1.70 -9.95
N VAL A 88 -7.04 -0.98 -8.85
CA VAL A 88 -6.46 -1.28 -7.55
C VAL A 88 -7.48 -2.00 -6.67
N LYS A 89 -7.14 -3.18 -6.14
CA LYS A 89 -7.85 -3.74 -4.98
C LYS A 89 -7.09 -3.43 -3.70
N VAL A 90 -7.82 -2.94 -2.71
CA VAL A 90 -7.28 -2.56 -1.41
C VAL A 90 -7.67 -3.58 -0.36
N TYR A 91 -6.67 -4.04 0.38
CA TYR A 91 -6.82 -4.98 1.48
C TYR A 91 -6.33 -4.38 2.79
N GLU A 92 -6.85 -4.90 3.90
CA GLU A 92 -6.36 -4.65 5.25
C GLU A 92 -5.79 -5.95 5.84
N LEU A 93 -4.71 -5.82 6.60
CA LEU A 93 -4.13 -6.88 7.40
C LEU A 93 -3.81 -6.35 8.80
N ARG A 94 -4.07 -7.17 9.84
CA ARG A 94 -3.58 -6.90 11.20
C ARG A 94 -2.32 -7.71 11.47
N HIS A 95 -1.19 -7.02 11.63
CA HIS A 95 0.11 -7.65 11.88
C HIS A 95 1.07 -6.67 12.59
N GLY A 96 1.73 -7.10 13.66
CA GLY A 96 2.64 -6.25 14.45
C GLY A 96 4.13 -6.35 14.06
N GLY A 97 4.45 -7.15 13.05
CA GLY A 97 5.81 -7.51 12.68
C GLY A 97 6.34 -8.72 13.48
N PRO A 98 7.67 -8.94 13.51
CA PRO A 98 8.70 -8.16 12.82
C PRO A 98 8.56 -8.26 11.30
N PHE A 99 9.08 -7.27 10.57
CA PHE A 99 9.18 -7.29 9.11
C PHE A 99 10.60 -7.59 8.68
N VAL A 100 10.73 -8.25 7.53
CA VAL A 100 11.99 -8.40 6.82
C VAL A 100 11.84 -7.61 5.52
N LEU A 101 12.26 -6.35 5.56
CA LEU A 101 12.12 -5.44 4.43
C LEU A 101 13.11 -5.82 3.32
N GLN A 102 12.63 -5.88 2.07
CA GLN A 102 13.52 -6.05 0.91
C GLN A 102 14.11 -4.70 0.50
N PRO A 103 15.44 -4.51 0.57
CA PRO A 103 16.08 -3.22 0.28
C PRO A 103 15.85 -2.71 -1.16
N GLU A 104 15.62 -3.61 -2.11
CA GLU A 104 15.30 -3.28 -3.50
C GLU A 104 13.91 -2.64 -3.64
N GLU A 105 13.01 -2.93 -2.70
CA GLU A 105 11.62 -2.47 -2.70
C GLU A 105 11.38 -1.34 -1.69
N ILE A 106 11.91 -1.49 -0.49
CA ILE A 106 11.67 -0.64 0.67
C ILE A 106 13.00 -0.18 1.27
N SER A 107 13.15 1.14 1.39
CA SER A 107 14.33 1.75 2.06
C SER A 107 14.12 2.02 3.54
N ASP A 108 12.87 2.22 3.97
CA ASP A 108 12.52 2.54 5.35
C ASP A 108 11.03 2.27 5.60
N GLY A 109 10.62 2.26 6.86
CA GLY A 109 9.22 2.08 7.25
C GLY A 109 8.92 2.67 8.62
N ARG A 110 7.70 3.17 8.80
CA ARG A 110 7.27 3.73 10.08
C ARG A 110 5.86 3.35 10.43
N TRP A 111 5.64 3.09 11.72
CA TRP A 111 4.32 3.09 12.32
C TRP A 111 3.86 4.52 12.52
N ILE A 112 2.58 4.78 12.26
CA ILE A 112 1.97 6.10 12.43
C ILE A 112 0.49 5.95 12.77
N ASP A 113 -0.01 6.77 13.68
CA ASP A 113 -1.44 6.86 13.93
C ASP A 113 -2.16 7.54 12.76
N LEU A 114 -3.43 7.24 12.57
CA LEU A 114 -4.16 7.79 11.42
C LEU A 114 -4.31 9.33 11.46
N PRO A 115 -4.54 9.97 12.63
CA PRO A 115 -4.52 11.43 12.71
C PRO A 115 -3.14 12.03 12.38
N GLY A 116 -2.05 11.37 12.75
CA GLY A 116 -0.70 11.82 12.39
C GLY A 116 -0.41 11.65 10.91
N LEU A 117 -0.87 10.55 10.30
CA LEU A 117 -0.75 10.34 8.87
C LEU A 117 -1.53 11.38 8.09
N GLU A 118 -2.74 11.69 8.53
CA GLU A 118 -3.55 12.74 7.92
C GLU A 118 -2.81 14.07 7.90
N ARG A 119 -2.38 14.57 9.07
CA ARG A 119 -1.62 15.82 9.19
C ARG A 119 -0.35 15.79 8.34
N TRP A 120 0.32 14.65 8.26
CA TRP A 120 1.55 14.54 7.47
C TRP A 120 1.26 14.62 5.97
N THR A 121 0.20 13.94 5.49
CA THR A 121 -0.21 14.02 4.08
C THR A 121 -0.70 15.40 3.67
N GLU A 122 -1.30 16.17 4.60
CA GLU A 122 -1.72 17.55 4.38
C GLU A 122 -0.53 18.52 4.34
N ASN A 123 0.44 18.37 5.25
CA ASN A 123 1.59 19.27 5.36
C ASN A 123 2.69 19.00 4.33
N GLU A 124 2.89 17.72 3.96
CA GLU A 124 3.95 17.28 3.06
C GLU A 124 3.43 16.33 1.96
N PRO A 125 2.45 16.76 1.13
CA PRO A 125 1.82 15.88 0.15
C PRO A 125 2.82 15.32 -0.87
N ASP A 126 3.86 16.07 -1.20
CA ASP A 126 4.90 15.66 -2.13
C ASP A 126 5.84 14.60 -1.53
N ALA A 127 5.80 14.32 -0.23
CA ALA A 127 6.57 13.22 0.36
C ALA A 127 6.00 11.84 -0.03
N PHE A 128 4.77 11.79 -0.53
CA PHE A 128 4.04 10.56 -0.81
C PHE A 128 3.89 10.27 -2.30
N ALA A 129 3.68 8.98 -2.63
CA ALA A 129 3.26 8.58 -3.95
C ALA A 129 1.87 9.18 -4.30
N VAL A 130 1.64 9.50 -5.57
CA VAL A 130 0.35 10.04 -6.02
C VAL A 130 -0.76 9.01 -5.80
N SER A 131 -0.50 7.74 -6.15
CA SER A 131 -1.41 6.62 -5.91
C SER A 131 -1.77 6.49 -4.44
N PHE A 132 -0.77 6.55 -3.54
CA PHE A 132 -0.99 6.55 -2.10
C PHE A 132 -1.99 7.63 -1.67
N ARG A 133 -1.78 8.90 -2.06
CA ARG A 133 -2.68 9.99 -1.64
C ARG A 133 -4.10 9.81 -2.17
N HIS A 134 -4.23 9.31 -3.40
CA HIS A 134 -5.52 9.01 -4.00
C HIS A 134 -6.26 7.90 -3.25
N ILE A 135 -5.57 6.80 -2.96
CA ILE A 135 -6.15 5.63 -2.27
C ILE A 135 -6.43 5.98 -0.80
N TRP A 136 -5.56 6.74 -0.13
CA TRP A 136 -5.76 7.23 1.24
C TRP A 136 -7.00 8.13 1.34
N SER A 137 -7.20 9.03 0.38
CA SER A 137 -8.41 9.86 0.31
C SER A 137 -9.68 9.01 0.14
N ALA A 138 -9.62 7.94 -0.67
CA ALA A 138 -10.73 7.00 -0.81
C ALA A 138 -11.02 6.25 0.51
N TRP A 139 -9.97 5.74 1.17
CA TRP A 139 -10.09 5.05 2.46
C TRP A 139 -10.81 5.90 3.50
N ARG A 140 -10.42 7.17 3.64
CA ARG A 140 -11.01 8.10 4.59
C ARG A 140 -12.49 8.39 4.39
N ARG A 141 -12.99 8.26 3.15
CA ARG A 141 -14.42 8.44 2.86
C ARG A 141 -15.24 7.23 3.30
N GLU A 142 -14.63 6.05 3.30
CA GLU A 142 -15.29 4.81 3.73
C GLU A 142 -15.17 4.58 5.24
N GLU A 143 -14.05 5.00 5.85
CA GLU A 143 -13.76 4.83 7.29
C GLU A 143 -13.36 6.18 7.92
N PRO A 144 -14.33 7.06 8.25
CA PRO A 144 -14.05 8.32 8.91
C PRO A 144 -13.47 8.06 10.31
N PHE A 145 -12.42 8.82 10.68
CA PHE A 145 -11.83 8.75 12.02
C PHE A 145 -12.91 9.10 13.07
N THR A 146 -13.37 8.10 13.82
CA THR A 146 -14.23 8.30 15.01
C THR A 146 -13.40 8.48 16.26
#